data_AF-Q72SX2-F1
#
_entry.id   AF-Q72SX2-F1
#
_cell.length_a   1.000
_cell.length_b   1.000
_cell.length_c   1.000
_cell.angle_alpha   90.00
_cell.angle_beta   90.00
_cell.angle_gamma   90.00
#
_symmetry.space_group_name_H-M   'P 1'
#
loop_
_entity.id
_entity.type
_entity.pdbx_description
1 polymer ?
#
loop_
_entity_poly.entity_id
_entity_poly.type
_entity_poly.pdbx_seq_one_letter_code
_entity_poly.pdbx_strand_id
1 'polypeptide(L)'
;MKNRIYRCQIFGLILFISISIWTSYQISQSSQVKIPKSVVSLVINHSEIAKFLHPEVKDRLPLILSDHLLEPNIKLSKFERPVQILPDTKIGSRPHIRFLSFQTNGRHTKTTIEYQIEGLYATFFLELNKNEIWNIKKTIIIEK
;
A
#
# COMPACT_ATOMS: atom_id res chain seq x y z
N MET A 1 55.76 -56.02 -35.37
CA MET A 1 55.41 -57.27 -34.66
C MET A 1 54.40 -56.96 -33.57
N LYS A 2 53.29 -57.73 -33.50
CA LYS A 2 52.31 -57.91 -32.38
C LYS A 2 51.68 -56.62 -31.81
N ASN A 3 50.41 -56.25 -32.02
CA ASN A 3 49.10 -56.93 -31.99
C ASN A 3 48.62 -57.43 -30.60
N ARG A 4 47.40 -56.98 -30.23
CA ARG A 4 46.42 -57.45 -29.21
C ARG A 4 46.44 -56.78 -27.81
N ILE A 5 45.48 -55.89 -27.49
CA ILE A 5 44.09 -56.09 -26.98
C ILE A 5 44.07 -56.35 -25.46
N TYR A 6 43.26 -55.59 -24.70
CA TYR A 6 42.18 -56.00 -23.75
C TYR A 6 41.61 -54.73 -23.09
N ARG A 7 40.45 -54.22 -23.53
CA ARG A 7 39.16 -54.26 -22.80
C ARG A 7 39.29 -54.27 -21.27
N CYS A 8 38.83 -53.20 -20.61
CA CYS A 8 37.88 -53.34 -19.51
C CYS A 8 37.18 -51.99 -19.24
N GLN A 9 35.85 -52.06 -19.19
CA GLN A 9 34.97 -51.00 -18.70
C GLN A 9 35.27 -50.73 -17.22
N ILE A 10 34.94 -49.54 -16.71
CA ILE A 10 34.15 -49.36 -15.48
C ILE A 10 33.81 -47.87 -15.29
N PHE A 11 32.52 -47.67 -15.06
CA PHE A 11 31.85 -46.48 -14.55
C PHE A 11 32.63 -45.76 -13.43
N GLY A 12 32.58 -44.43 -13.39
CA GLY A 12 33.14 -43.72 -12.24
C GLY A 12 32.82 -42.23 -12.18
N LEU A 13 31.64 -41.92 -11.65
CA LEU A 13 31.29 -40.70 -10.90
C LEU A 13 31.45 -39.33 -11.60
N ILE A 14 30.32 -38.84 -12.10
CA ILE A 14 30.04 -37.41 -12.24
C ILE A 14 29.88 -36.83 -10.83
N LEU A 15 30.79 -35.95 -10.42
CA LEU A 15 30.67 -35.15 -9.21
C LEU A 15 30.06 -33.78 -9.57
N PHE A 16 28.72 -33.69 -9.57
CA PHE A 16 28.03 -32.41 -9.59
C PHE A 16 28.03 -31.83 -8.17
N ILE A 17 28.90 -30.86 -7.93
CA ILE A 17 28.76 -29.94 -6.80
C ILE A 17 28.86 -28.54 -7.38
N SER A 18 27.73 -27.83 -7.43
CA SER A 18 27.66 -26.51 -6.78
C SER A 18 26.29 -25.85 -6.97
N ILE A 19 25.59 -25.74 -5.84
CA ILE A 19 25.00 -24.50 -5.35
C ILE A 19 23.93 -23.86 -6.25
N SER A 20 22.68 -24.19 -5.95
CA SER A 20 21.65 -23.16 -5.85
C SER A 20 20.91 -23.36 -4.53
N ILE A 21 21.44 -22.70 -3.50
CA ILE A 21 20.65 -22.32 -2.32
C ILE A 21 19.59 -21.36 -2.86
N TRP A 22 18.48 -21.91 -3.36
CA TRP A 22 17.26 -21.15 -3.48
C TRP A 22 16.74 -20.98 -2.07
N THR A 23 17.22 -19.90 -1.44
CA THR A 23 16.47 -19.21 -0.40
C THR A 23 15.05 -19.08 -0.91
N SER A 24 14.16 -19.89 -0.34
CA SER A 24 12.73 -19.66 -0.38
C SER A 24 12.51 -18.22 0.02
N TYR A 25 12.27 -17.35 -0.96
CA TYR A 25 11.68 -16.04 -0.74
C TYR A 25 10.24 -16.35 -0.33
N GLN A 26 10.06 -16.76 0.93
CA GLN A 26 8.75 -16.72 1.55
C GLN A 26 8.40 -15.25 1.62
N ILE A 27 7.69 -14.76 0.60
CA ILE A 27 6.79 -13.64 0.75
C ILE A 27 5.83 -14.12 1.82
N SER A 28 6.11 -13.76 3.07
CA SER A 28 5.13 -13.84 4.12
C SER A 28 3.91 -13.10 3.59
N GLN A 29 2.82 -13.80 3.34
CA GLN A 29 1.49 -13.18 3.26
C GLN A 29 1.20 -12.63 4.67
N SER A 30 1.86 -11.53 5.02
CA SER A 30 1.44 -10.74 6.16
C SER A 30 0.03 -10.30 5.83
N SER A 31 -0.93 -10.70 6.66
CA SER A 31 -2.26 -10.09 6.67
C SER A 31 -2.04 -8.58 6.68
N GLN A 32 -2.26 -7.93 5.53
CA GLN A 32 -1.95 -6.52 5.39
C GLN A 32 -2.94 -5.77 6.28
N VAL A 33 -2.41 -5.13 7.32
CA VAL A 33 -3.22 -4.37 8.28
C VAL A 33 -4.03 -3.34 7.49
N LYS A 34 -5.35 -3.42 7.61
CA LYS A 34 -6.26 -2.47 6.97
C LYS A 34 -6.27 -1.15 7.71
N ILE A 35 -6.53 -0.06 6.97
CA ILE A 35 -6.58 1.29 7.53
C ILE A 35 -7.91 1.47 8.25
N PRO A 36 -7.89 1.77 9.56
CA PRO A 36 -9.12 1.93 10.32
C PRO A 36 -9.85 3.22 9.95
N LYS A 37 -11.19 3.19 10.07
CA LYS A 37 -12.07 4.34 9.81
C LYS A 37 -11.57 5.64 10.47
N SER A 38 -11.07 5.56 11.70
CA SER A 38 -10.59 6.72 12.45
C SER A 38 -9.40 7.40 11.77
N VAL A 39 -8.44 6.63 11.25
CA VAL A 39 -7.29 7.15 10.51
C VAL A 39 -7.73 7.73 9.17
N VAL A 40 -8.59 7.03 8.42
CA VAL A 40 -9.11 7.55 7.14
C VAL A 40 -9.80 8.90 7.36
N SER A 41 -10.65 8.99 8.38
CA SER A 41 -11.37 10.22 8.74
C SER A 41 -10.41 11.38 9.04
N LEU A 42 -9.34 11.13 9.81
CA LEU A 42 -8.35 12.16 10.13
C LEU A 42 -7.63 12.67 8.88
N VAL A 43 -7.25 11.76 7.99
CA VAL A 43 -6.50 12.10 6.76
C VAL A 43 -7.36 12.95 5.82
N ILE A 44 -8.59 12.51 5.50
CA ILE A 44 -9.45 13.24 4.54
C ILE A 44 -9.97 14.58 5.09
N ASN A 45 -9.93 14.75 6.42
CA ASN A 45 -10.32 15.99 7.09
C ASN A 45 -9.13 16.89 7.45
N HIS A 46 -7.90 16.48 7.17
CA HIS A 46 -6.73 17.28 7.46
C HIS A 46 -6.78 18.59 6.67
N SER A 47 -6.49 19.71 7.35
CA SER A 47 -6.63 21.06 6.79
C SER A 47 -5.76 21.27 5.54
N GLU A 48 -4.56 20.69 5.51
CA GLU A 48 -3.69 20.79 4.33
C GLU A 48 -4.23 20.02 3.13
N ILE A 49 -4.92 18.89 3.35
CA ILE A 49 -5.55 18.13 2.25
C ILE A 49 -6.76 18.87 1.71
N ALA A 50 -7.55 19.49 2.60
CA ALA A 50 -8.76 20.19 2.21
C ALA A 50 -8.53 21.26 1.13
N LYS A 51 -7.35 21.89 1.11
CA LYS A 51 -6.96 22.90 0.12
C LYS A 51 -6.91 22.38 -1.31
N PHE A 52 -6.62 21.09 -1.50
CA PHE A 52 -6.49 20.45 -2.82
C PHE A 52 -7.80 19.83 -3.30
N LEU A 53 -8.80 19.65 -2.43
CA LEU A 53 -9.98 18.88 -2.80
C LEU A 53 -10.95 19.63 -3.72
N HIS A 54 -10.94 20.97 -3.67
CA HIS A 54 -11.70 21.86 -4.54
C HIS A 54 -13.16 21.41 -4.75
N PRO A 55 -13.99 21.31 -3.69
CA PRO A 55 -15.36 20.80 -3.78
C PRO A 55 -16.28 21.61 -4.71
N GLU A 56 -15.93 22.87 -4.99
CA GLU A 56 -16.59 23.77 -5.93
C GLU A 56 -16.35 23.41 -7.41
N VAL A 57 -15.29 22.65 -7.71
CA VAL A 57 -14.96 22.24 -9.08
C VAL A 57 -15.85 21.09 -9.51
N LYS A 58 -16.28 21.12 -10.78
CA LYS A 58 -17.11 20.07 -11.38
C LYS A 58 -16.46 18.70 -11.22
N ASP A 59 -17.27 17.68 -10.95
CA ASP A 59 -16.86 16.28 -10.84
C ASP A 59 -15.90 15.96 -9.67
N ARG A 60 -15.78 16.85 -8.66
CA ARG A 60 -15.03 16.60 -7.40
C ARG A 60 -15.89 16.06 -6.26
N LEU A 61 -17.21 16.12 -6.39
CA LEU A 61 -18.15 15.63 -5.39
C LEU A 61 -19.00 14.48 -5.93
N PRO A 62 -19.31 13.47 -5.08
CA PRO A 62 -18.77 13.27 -3.73
C PRO A 62 -17.30 12.88 -3.75
N LEU A 63 -16.62 13.02 -2.61
CA LEU A 63 -15.25 12.53 -2.48
C LEU A 63 -15.21 11.01 -2.67
N ILE A 64 -14.32 10.53 -3.54
CA ILE A 64 -14.12 9.10 -3.82
C ILE A 64 -12.80 8.63 -3.20
N LEU A 65 -12.82 7.46 -2.55
CA LEU A 65 -11.65 6.76 -2.03
C LEU A 65 -11.52 5.37 -2.67
N SER A 66 -10.28 4.95 -2.95
CA SER A 66 -9.97 3.55 -3.27
C SER A 66 -10.08 2.65 -2.04
N ASP A 67 -10.72 1.48 -2.18
CA ASP A 67 -11.00 0.56 -1.08
C ASP A 67 -9.82 -0.33 -0.64
N HIS A 68 -8.83 -0.56 -1.51
CA HIS A 68 -7.90 -1.69 -1.40
C HIS A 68 -7.14 -1.81 -0.07
N LEU A 69 -6.81 -0.69 0.59
CA LEU A 69 -6.15 -0.69 1.91
C LEU A 69 -7.11 -0.43 3.07
N LEU A 70 -8.35 -0.07 2.82
CA LEU A 70 -9.30 0.35 3.84
C LEU A 70 -9.92 -0.86 4.54
N GLU A 71 -10.32 -0.67 5.79
CA GLU A 71 -11.23 -1.62 6.42
C GLU A 71 -12.56 -1.69 5.64
N PRO A 72 -13.24 -2.84 5.61
CA PRO A 72 -14.52 -2.97 4.95
C PRO A 72 -15.61 -2.16 5.66
N ASN A 73 -16.66 -1.79 4.92
CA ASN A 73 -17.89 -1.17 5.46
C ASN A 73 -17.68 0.17 6.19
N ILE A 74 -16.59 0.90 5.88
CA ILE A 74 -16.38 2.25 6.41
C ILE A 74 -17.46 3.20 5.90
N LYS A 75 -18.09 3.93 6.82
CA LYS A 75 -19.01 5.03 6.52
C LYS A 75 -18.41 6.35 6.97
N LEU A 76 -18.19 7.26 6.04
CA LEU A 76 -17.62 8.60 6.25
C LEU A 76 -18.45 9.64 5.49
N SER A 77 -18.35 10.89 5.93
CA SER A 77 -18.92 12.04 5.25
C SER A 77 -17.86 13.14 5.11
N LYS A 78 -17.93 13.88 4.00
CA LYS A 78 -17.09 15.05 3.72
C LYS A 78 -17.87 15.99 2.81
N PHE A 79 -17.76 17.30 3.06
CA PHE A 79 -18.51 18.33 2.30
C PHE A 79 -20.01 18.06 2.30
N GLU A 80 -20.56 17.71 3.46
CA GLU A 80 -21.99 17.41 3.68
C GLU A 80 -22.54 16.25 2.84
N ARG A 81 -21.67 15.48 2.18
CA ARG A 81 -22.02 14.33 1.35
C ARG A 81 -21.36 13.05 1.87
N PRO A 82 -21.97 11.88 1.67
CA PRO A 82 -21.32 10.61 1.92
C PRO A 82 -20.07 10.44 1.04
N VAL A 83 -18.97 9.99 1.64
CA VAL A 83 -17.77 9.59 0.90
C VAL A 83 -18.06 8.28 0.17
N GLN A 84 -17.74 8.20 -1.11
CA GLN A 84 -17.85 6.97 -1.89
C GLN A 84 -16.55 6.17 -1.77
N ILE A 85 -16.67 4.91 -1.34
CA ILE A 85 -15.54 3.98 -1.31
C ILE A 85 -15.78 2.96 -2.41
N LEU A 86 -14.85 2.87 -3.36
CA LEU A 86 -15.00 2.04 -4.55
C LEU A 86 -13.73 1.22 -4.79
N PRO A 87 -13.86 0.01 -5.36
CA PRO A 87 -12.70 -0.73 -5.85
C PRO A 87 -12.07 -0.01 -7.04
N ASP A 88 -10.75 -0.10 -7.15
CA ASP A 88 -9.96 0.55 -8.21
C ASP A 88 -10.52 0.24 -9.61
N THR A 89 -11.00 -0.99 -9.83
CA THR A 89 -11.61 -1.44 -11.10
C THR A 89 -12.87 -0.68 -11.49
N LYS A 90 -13.57 -0.07 -10.53
CA LYS A 90 -14.80 0.71 -10.76
C LYS A 90 -14.55 2.21 -10.80
N ILE A 91 -13.41 2.71 -10.33
CA ILE A 91 -13.14 4.15 -10.24
C ILE A 91 -12.95 4.76 -11.63
N GLY A 92 -12.18 4.10 -12.50
CA GLY A 92 -11.85 4.61 -13.83
C GLY A 92 -11.02 5.89 -13.75
N SER A 93 -11.34 6.89 -14.56
CA SER A 93 -10.64 8.20 -14.61
C SER A 93 -11.16 9.23 -13.60
N ARG A 94 -12.05 8.83 -12.68
CA ARG A 94 -12.66 9.78 -11.73
C ARG A 94 -11.65 10.29 -10.70
N PRO A 95 -11.72 11.57 -10.28
CA PRO A 95 -10.94 12.09 -9.18
C PRO A 95 -11.17 11.27 -7.90
N HIS A 96 -10.10 10.73 -7.32
CA HIS A 96 -10.18 9.92 -6.11
C HIS A 96 -8.89 10.00 -5.30
N ILE A 97 -9.00 9.90 -3.97
CA ILE A 97 -7.84 9.69 -3.10
C ILE A 97 -7.54 8.20 -3.04
N ARG A 98 -6.27 7.85 -3.26
CA ARG A 98 -5.75 6.50 -3.10
C ARG A 98 -4.82 6.45 -1.90
N PHE A 99 -5.09 5.57 -0.94
CA PHE A 99 -4.11 5.23 0.10
C PHE A 99 -3.08 4.30 -0.51
N LEU A 100 -1.80 4.71 -0.54
CA LEU A 100 -0.71 3.93 -1.14
C LEU A 100 -0.06 2.97 -0.15
N SER A 101 -0.02 3.34 1.14
CA SER A 101 0.57 2.49 2.17
C SER A 101 -0.02 2.75 3.55
N PHE A 102 0.07 1.73 4.40
CA PHE A 102 -0.22 1.81 5.82
C PHE A 102 0.76 0.94 6.58
N GLN A 103 1.50 1.55 7.49
CA GLN A 103 2.53 0.88 8.30
C GLN A 103 2.28 1.22 9.75
N THR A 104 2.01 0.21 10.57
CA THR A 104 1.75 0.40 12.00
C THR A 104 2.87 -0.24 12.83
N ASN A 105 3.27 0.44 13.90
CA ASN A 105 4.18 -0.06 14.93
C ASN A 105 3.64 0.35 16.30
N GLY A 106 2.80 -0.52 16.87
CA GLY A 106 2.13 -0.29 18.15
C GLY A 106 1.30 0.99 18.14
N ARG A 107 1.80 2.02 18.85
CA ARG A 107 1.13 3.32 19.02
C ARG A 107 1.45 4.32 17.94
N HIS A 108 2.27 3.97 16.95
CA HIS A 108 2.64 4.84 15.85
C HIS A 108 2.19 4.24 14.53
N THR A 109 1.69 5.06 13.62
CA THR A 109 1.41 4.63 12.26
C THR A 109 1.81 5.68 11.24
N LYS A 110 2.15 5.21 10.05
CA LYS A 110 2.47 6.00 8.88
C LYS A 110 1.52 5.61 7.76
N THR A 111 0.93 6.60 7.10
CA THR A 111 0.16 6.35 5.89
C THR A 111 0.51 7.35 4.81
N THR A 112 0.55 6.89 3.57
CA THR A 112 0.75 7.75 2.40
C THR A 112 -0.48 7.70 1.54
N ILE A 113 -0.93 8.86 1.07
CA ILE A 113 -1.99 9.00 0.08
C ILE A 113 -1.48 9.66 -1.18
N GLU A 114 -2.23 9.46 -2.25
CA GLU A 114 -2.12 10.13 -3.53
C GLU A 114 -3.48 10.72 -3.91
N TYR A 115 -3.47 11.92 -4.47
CA TYR A 115 -4.61 12.52 -5.17
C TYR A 115 -4.15 13.02 -6.54
N GLN A 116 -4.26 12.13 -7.53
CA GLN A 116 -3.56 12.24 -8.80
C GLN A 116 -3.89 13.50 -9.60
N ILE A 117 -5.14 13.93 -9.57
CA ILE A 117 -5.61 15.08 -10.37
C ILE A 117 -4.97 16.40 -9.93
N GLU A 118 -4.47 16.49 -8.68
CA GLU A 118 -3.73 17.64 -8.16
C GLU A 118 -2.22 17.37 -8.06
N GLY A 119 -1.73 16.24 -8.59
CA GLY A 119 -0.32 15.85 -8.43
C GLY A 119 0.12 15.65 -6.98
N LEU A 120 -0.83 15.46 -6.05
CA LEU A 120 -0.60 15.49 -4.61
C LEU A 120 -0.16 14.13 -4.08
N TYR A 121 0.97 14.12 -3.35
CA TYR A 121 1.39 13.01 -2.50
C TYR A 121 1.54 13.52 -1.07
N ALA A 122 0.81 12.90 -0.13
CA ALA A 122 0.87 13.29 1.27
C ALA A 122 1.19 12.10 2.17
N THR A 123 2.14 12.29 3.07
CA THR A 123 2.51 11.30 4.09
C THR A 123 2.15 11.82 5.47
N PHE A 124 1.37 11.02 6.20
CA PHE A 124 0.92 11.32 7.55
C PHE A 124 1.61 10.39 8.54
N PHE A 125 2.11 10.97 9.62
CA PHE A 125 2.60 10.26 10.79
C PHE A 125 1.58 10.48 11.91
N LEU A 126 1.00 9.40 12.40
CA LEU A 126 -0.01 9.43 13.44
C LEU A 126 0.48 8.71 14.69
N GLU A 127 0.06 9.21 15.85
CA GLU A 127 0.31 8.60 17.16
C GLU A 127 -1.02 8.35 17.88
N LEU A 128 -1.15 7.18 18.47
CA LEU A 128 -2.26 6.79 19.33
C LEU A 128 -2.04 7.40 20.72
N ASN A 129 -2.94 8.30 21.14
CA ASN A 129 -2.86 8.91 22.47
C ASN A 129 -3.32 7.93 23.56
N LYS A 130 -3.16 8.31 24.84
CA LYS A 130 -3.50 7.45 25.99
C LYS A 130 -4.96 6.98 26.01
N ASN A 131 -5.85 7.69 25.31
CA ASN A 131 -7.28 7.40 25.22
C ASN A 131 -7.63 6.58 23.95
N GLU A 132 -6.63 5.96 23.31
CA GLU A 132 -6.80 5.16 22.08
C GLU A 132 -7.37 5.96 20.88
N ILE A 133 -7.08 7.26 20.84
CA ILE A 133 -7.46 8.13 19.74
C ILE A 133 -6.21 8.48 18.93
N TRP A 134 -6.26 8.22 17.63
CA TRP A 134 -5.21 8.61 16.69
C TRP A 134 -5.14 10.13 16.54
N ASN A 135 -3.92 10.67 16.45
CA ASN A 135 -3.69 12.08 16.17
C ASN A 135 -2.58 12.22 15.12
N ILE A 136 -2.75 13.12 14.17
CA ILE A 136 -1.72 13.46 13.20
C ILE A 136 -0.66 14.31 13.92
N LYS A 137 0.60 13.86 13.87
CA LYS A 137 1.75 14.55 14.47
C LYS A 137 2.58 15.30 13.46
N LYS A 138 2.66 14.76 12.25
CA LYS A 138 3.41 15.33 11.16
C LYS A 138 2.73 14.98 9.84
N THR A 139 2.70 15.96 8.96
CA THR A 139 2.29 15.81 7.58
C THR A 139 3.44 16.27 6.70
N ILE A 140 3.71 15.53 5.62
CA ILE A 140 4.67 15.89 4.58
C ILE A 140 3.91 15.86 3.27
N ILE A 141 3.87 16.99 2.57
CA ILE A 141 3.19 17.15 1.28
C ILE A 141 4.24 17.36 0.20
N ILE A 142 4.05 16.67 -0.92
CA ILE A 142 4.83 16.82 -2.15
C ILE A 142 3.82 17.03 -3.27
N GLU A 143 3.97 18.16 -3.96
CA GLU A 143 3.25 18.51 -5.17
C GLU A 143 4.16 18.18 -6.36
N LYS A 144 3.61 17.56 -7.40
CA LYS A 144 4.33 17.24 -8.65
C LYS A 144 3.98 18.19 -9.76
#